data_AF-A0A7X8QCI5-F1
#
_entry.id   AF-A0A7X8QCI5-F1
#
_cell.length_a   1.000
_cell.length_b   1.000
_cell.length_c   1.000
_cell.angle_alpha   90.00
_cell.angle_beta   90.00
_cell.angle_gamma   90.00
#
_symmetry.space_group_name_H-M   'P 1'
#
loop_
_entity.id
_entity.type
_entity.pdbx_description
1 polymer ?
#
loop_
_entity_poly.entity_id
_entity_poly.type
_entity_poly.pdbx_seq_one_letter_code
_entity_poly.pdbx_strand_id
1 'polypeptide(L)' 'MHKYRCASCGNVFKSDYTAEKCPKCRSRILIHLEGEPKRKASCSSCGGGSCSSCGGRCGC' A
#
# COMPACT_ATOMS: atom_id res chain seq x y z
N MET A 1 -3.98 -16.40 2.36
CA MET A 1 -4.95 -15.69 3.23
C MET A 1 -4.66 -14.18 3.18
N HIS A 2 -5.59 -13.42 2.60
CA HIS A 2 -5.48 -11.96 2.41
C HIS A 2 -6.34 -11.22 3.44
N LYS A 3 -5.85 -10.13 4.02
CA LYS A 3 -6.60 -9.27 4.93
C LYS A 3 -6.92 -7.96 4.22
N TYR A 4 -8.20 -7.59 4.19
CA TYR A 4 -8.67 -6.34 3.60
C TYR A 4 -9.33 -5.46 4.66
N ARG A 5 -9.16 -4.15 4.55
CA ARG A 5 -9.85 -3.12 5.33
C ARG A 5 -10.67 -2.24 4.41
N CYS A 6 -11.95 -2.11 4.69
CA CYS A 6 -12.78 -1.17 3.95
C CYS A 6 -12.43 0.28 4.33
N ALA A 7 -12.14 1.12 3.34
CA ALA A 7 -11.87 2.54 3.57
C ALA A 7 -13.15 3.33 3.91
N SER A 8 -14.31 2.82 3.52
CA SER A 8 -15.61 3.48 3.72
C SER A 8 -16.16 3.28 5.14
N CYS A 9 -16.17 2.04 5.65
CA CYS A 9 -16.70 1.72 6.97
C CYS A 9 -15.66 1.26 8.00
N GLY A 10 -14.39 1.14 7.60
CA GLY A 10 -13.31 0.68 8.48
C GLY A 10 -13.30 -0.82 8.77
N ASN A 11 -14.27 -1.60 8.27
CA ASN A 11 -14.37 -3.03 8.58
C ASN A 11 -13.18 -3.82 8.02
N VAL A 12 -12.53 -4.59 8.90
CA VAL A 12 -11.41 -5.48 8.56
C VAL A 12 -11.92 -6.91 8.42
N PHE A 13 -11.61 -7.57 7.31
CA PHE A 13 -12.00 -8.95 7.07
C PHE A 13 -10.90 -9.72 6.33
N LYS A 14 -10.90 -11.04 6.50
CA LYS A 14 -9.96 -11.94 5.82
C LYS A 14 -10.69 -12.60 4.65
N SER A 15 -10.00 -12.80 3.54
CA SER A 15 -10.52 -13.50 2.38
C SER A 15 -9.41 -14.33 1.73
N ASP A 16 -9.76 -15.54 1.29
CA ASP A 16 -8.86 -16.41 0.55
C ASP A 16 -8.72 -15.99 -0.91
N TYR A 17 -9.68 -15.23 -1.43
CA TYR A 17 -9.74 -14.71 -2.79
C TYR A 17 -9.70 -13.17 -2.79
N THR A 18 -9.52 -12.58 -3.98
CA THR A 18 -9.59 -11.12 -4.16
C THR A 18 -10.99 -10.63 -3.83
N ALA A 19 -11.11 -9.85 -2.76
CA ALA A 19 -12.38 -9.24 -2.40
C ALA A 19 -12.63 -7.97 -3.23
N GLU A 20 -13.76 -7.93 -3.94
CA GLU A 20 -14.16 -6.76 -4.76
C GLU A 20 -15.10 -5.81 -4.01
N LYS A 21 -15.74 -6.29 -2.94
CA LYS A 21 -16.72 -5.54 -2.15
C LYS A 21 -16.63 -5.85 -0.66
N CYS A 22 -16.86 -4.83 0.16
CA CYS A 22 -16.96 -5.01 1.61
C CYS A 22 -18.27 -5.75 1.97
N PRO A 23 -18.24 -6.80 2.82
CA PRO A 23 -19.44 -7.52 3.24
C PRO A 23 -20.40 -6.68 4.13
N LYS A 24 -19.90 -5.62 4.78
CA LYS A 24 -20.70 -4.73 5.66
C LYS A 24 -21.46 -3.66 4.88
N CYS A 25 -20.75 -2.86 4.10
CA CYS A 25 -21.30 -1.66 3.44
C CYS A 25 -21.36 -1.76 1.92
N ARG A 26 -20.93 -2.89 1.33
CA ARG A 26 -20.86 -3.12 -0.13
C ARG A 26 -19.98 -2.12 -0.90
N SER A 27 -19.19 -1.30 -0.20
CA SER A 27 -18.22 -0.39 -0.84
C SER A 27 -17.13 -1.17 -1.55
N ARG A 28 -16.69 -0.63 -2.69
CA ARG A 28 -15.62 -1.19 -3.55
C ARG A 28 -14.22 -0.69 -3.17
N ILE A 29 -14.13 0.21 -2.19
CA ILE A 29 -12.88 0.80 -1.72
C ILE A 29 -12.31 -0.07 -0.60
N LEU A 30 -11.43 -0.99 -0.96
CA LEU A 30 -10.80 -1.98 -0.07
C LEU A 30 -9.28 -1.78 -0.07
N ILE A 31 -8.71 -1.62 1.11
CA ILE A 31 -7.27 -1.49 1.36
C ILE A 31 -6.75 -2.86 1.77
N HIS A 32 -5.84 -3.43 1.01
CA HIS A 32 -5.19 -4.69 1.35
C HIS A 32 -4.16 -4.46 2.47
N LEU A 33 -4.33 -5.10 3.62
CA LEU A 33 -3.51 -4.93 4.84
C LEU A 33 -2.41 -5.99 4.97
N GLU A 34 -2.74 -7.27 4.80
CA GLU A 34 -1.80 -8.39 5.09
C GLU A 34 -2.02 -9.58 4.14
N GLY A 35 -0.95 -10.32 3.86
CA GLY A 35 -0.83 -11.31 2.78
C GLY A 35 0.30 -10.83 1.86
N GLU A 36 1.36 -11.64 1.70
CA GLU A 36 2.64 -11.26 1.09
C GLU A 36 2.48 -10.21 -0.02
N PRO A 37 2.94 -8.97 0.18
CA PRO A 37 2.86 -7.96 -0.85
C PRO A 37 3.84 -8.34 -1.96
N LYS A 38 3.35 -8.98 -3.03
CA LYS A 38 4.12 -8.98 -4.27
C LYS A 38 4.15 -7.55 -4.80
N ARG A 39 5.31 -6.91 -4.56
CA ARG A 39 5.85 -5.69 -5.18
C ARG A 39 5.33 -4.41 -4.53
N LYS A 40 6.11 -3.35 -4.35
CA LYS A 40 7.39 -2.95 -4.97
C LYS A 40 8.00 -1.85 -4.08
N ALA A 41 9.32 -1.85 -3.94
CA ALA A 41 10.16 -0.69 -3.61
C ALA A 41 9.55 0.32 -2.61
N SER A 42 9.77 0.09 -1.32
CA SER A 42 9.85 1.21 -0.39
C SER A 42 10.94 2.14 -0.91
N CYS A 43 10.54 3.27 -1.50
CA CYS A 43 11.34 4.47 -1.54
C CYS A 43 11.54 4.92 -0.10
N SER A 44 12.47 4.28 0.59
CA SER A 44 12.88 4.60 1.95
C SER A 44 14.35 4.25 2.07
N SER A 45 15.15 4.89 1.21
CA SER A 45 16.50 5.32 1.52
C SER A 45 17.01 6.11 0.33
N CYS A 46 17.42 7.32 0.61
CA CYS A 46 18.33 8.10 -0.17
C CYS A 46 19.58 7.24 -0.47
N GLY A 47 19.57 6.50 -1.57
CA GLY A 47 20.70 5.72 -2.08
C GLY A 47 21.09 6.33 -3.41
N GLY A 48 22.09 7.21 -3.37
CA GLY A 48 22.51 8.07 -4.47
C GLY A 48 22.79 7.31 -5.76
N GLY A 49 21.88 7.45 -6.71
CA GLY A 49 22.07 7.12 -8.12
C GLY A 49 21.64 8.32 -8.94
N SER A 50 22.62 9.01 -9.50
CA SER A 50 22.57 10.22 -10.32
C SER A 50 21.27 10.44 -11.09
N CYS A 51 20.44 11.39 -10.62
CA CYS A 51 19.53 12.14 -11.48
C CYS A 51 19.96 13.62 -11.46
N SER A 52 20.35 14.09 -12.63
CA SER A 52 20.89 15.41 -12.87
C SER A 52 19.87 16.51 -12.58
N SER A 53 20.35 17.60 -11.97
CA SER A 53 19.74 18.93 -11.96
C SER A 53 18.55 19.17 -11.03
N CYS A 54 18.83 19.29 -9.72
CA CYS A 54 18.31 20.43 -8.94
C CYS A 54 19.22 20.66 -7.73
N GLY A 55 19.87 21.82 -7.70
CA GLY A 55 20.94 22.12 -6.77
C GLY A 55 20.49 22.27 -5.32
N GLY A 56 21.37 21.85 -4.41
CA GLY A 56 21.50 22.51 -3.12
C GLY A 56 21.51 21.61 -1.89
N ARG A 57 22.72 21.19 -1.49
CA ARG A 57 23.16 21.03 -0.09
C ARG A 57 22.50 19.91 0.72
N CYS A 58 22.95 18.68 0.51
CA CYS A 58 22.99 17.68 1.60
C CYS A 58 24.42 17.69 2.14
N GLY A 59 24.60 18.27 3.34
CA GLY A 59 25.89 18.34 4.03
C GLY A 59 26.27 16.98 4.60
N CYS A 60 27.51 16.58 4.37
CA CYS A 60 28.19 15.50 5.07
C CYS A 60 28.39 15.84 6.55
#